data_AF-A0A4S8MUD8-F1
#
_entry.id   AF-A0A4S8MUD8-F1
#
_cell.length_a   1.000
_cell.length_b   1.000
_cell.length_c   1.000
_cell.angle_alpha   90.00
_cell.angle_beta   90.00
_cell.angle_gamma   90.00
#
_symmetry.space_group_name_H-M   'P 1'
#
loop_
_entity.id
_entity.type
_entity.pdbx_description
1 polymer ?
#
loop_
_entity_poly.entity_id
_entity_poly.type
_entity_poly.pdbx_seq_one_letter_code
_entity_poly.pdbx_strand_id
1 'polypeptide(L)'
;MDPKKDAIRQALYPANMRNRPTPTGTWRPDVGRAIQHAIPSVQAHNTIERAWLLHRRHIRKRREAELARKFDCMKKAMDELANIDGHLYYEANRPENPRARSVVEQQMTKGLKASEAKTLDARIRGLFPRELRMPTDTPSKTGWNYHYKPFTRPI
;
A
#
# COMPACT_ATOMS: atom_id res chain seq x y z
N MET A 1 -13.61 37.52 19.64
CA MET A 1 -13.13 36.13 19.50
C MET A 1 -13.68 35.57 18.20
N ASP A 2 -12.86 34.85 17.42
CA ASP A 2 -13.28 34.32 16.11
C ASP A 2 -14.04 33.00 16.29
N PRO A 3 -15.35 32.94 15.96
CA PRO A 3 -16.19 31.77 16.22
C PRO A 3 -15.72 30.52 15.46
N LYS A 4 -15.02 30.67 14.33
CA LYS A 4 -14.46 29.53 13.58
C LYS A 4 -13.31 28.87 14.33
N LYS A 5 -12.43 29.68 14.94
CA LYS A 5 -11.30 29.17 15.74
C LYS A 5 -11.80 28.43 16.98
N ASP A 6 -12.88 28.91 17.59
CA ASP A 6 -13.45 28.28 18.76
C ASP A 6 -14.20 26.98 18.41
N ALA A 7 -14.89 26.93 17.28
CA ALA A 7 -15.47 25.68 16.76
C ALA A 7 -14.40 24.62 16.44
N ILE A 8 -13.28 25.03 15.82
CA ILE A 8 -12.15 24.12 15.54
C ILE A 8 -11.51 23.63 16.85
N ARG A 9 -11.30 24.52 17.83
CA ARG A 9 -10.80 24.15 19.15
C ARG A 9 -11.73 23.16 19.87
N GLN A 10 -13.03 23.41 19.82
CA GLN A 10 -14.03 22.54 20.43
C GLN A 10 -14.13 21.17 19.74
N ALA A 11 -13.88 21.10 18.43
CA ALA A 11 -13.82 19.84 17.70
C ALA A 11 -12.55 19.05 18.04
N LEU A 12 -11.37 19.70 18.00
CA LEU A 12 -10.08 19.04 18.25
C LEU A 12 -9.88 18.66 19.72
N TYR A 13 -10.37 19.50 20.63
CA TYR A 13 -10.23 19.34 22.08
C TYR A 13 -11.61 19.43 22.73
N PRO A 14 -12.48 18.43 22.55
CA PRO A 14 -13.78 18.43 23.20
C PRO A 14 -13.58 18.43 24.71
N ALA A 15 -14.28 19.32 25.41
CA ALA A 15 -14.29 19.31 26.86
C ALA A 15 -14.76 17.92 27.37
N ASN A 16 -14.11 17.38 28.40
CA ASN A 16 -14.48 16.12 29.06
C ASN A 16 -15.79 16.23 29.86
N MET A 17 -16.84 16.78 29.25
CA MET A 17 -18.15 16.92 29.85
C MET A 17 -18.93 15.60 29.70
N ARG A 18 -19.11 14.88 30.80
CA ARG A 18 -19.87 13.61 30.86
C ARG A 18 -21.40 13.78 30.79
N ASN A 19 -21.90 14.98 30.53
CA ASN A 19 -23.33 15.27 30.60
C ASN A 19 -23.98 15.47 29.22
N ARG A 20 -23.21 15.60 28.14
CA ARG A 20 -23.73 15.77 26.77
C ARG A 20 -22.89 14.99 25.76
N PRO A 21 -23.50 14.36 24.74
CA PRO A 21 -22.76 13.71 23.67
C PRO A 21 -22.00 14.75 22.86
N THR A 22 -20.68 14.60 22.76
CA THR A 22 -19.84 15.45 21.92
C THR A 22 -19.64 14.81 20.54
N PRO A 23 -19.71 15.57 19.44
CA PRO A 23 -19.55 15.04 18.08
C PRO A 23 -18.17 14.40 17.83
N THR A 24 -17.15 14.76 18.62
CA THR A 24 -15.77 14.23 18.53
C THR A 24 -15.42 13.19 19.61
N GLY A 25 -16.43 12.68 20.33
CA GLY A 25 -16.37 11.32 20.87
C GLY A 25 -15.74 11.08 22.25
N THR A 26 -15.52 12.08 23.12
CA THR A 26 -14.97 11.81 24.48
C THR A 26 -15.99 11.20 25.45
N TRP A 27 -17.29 11.44 25.26
CA TRP A 27 -18.35 10.79 26.05
C TRP A 27 -19.57 10.46 25.20
N ARG A 28 -19.92 9.17 25.12
CA ARG A 28 -21.13 8.66 24.45
C ARG A 28 -21.85 7.68 25.38
N PRO A 29 -23.04 8.03 25.91
CA PRO A 29 -23.77 7.15 26.84
C PRO A 29 -24.25 5.85 26.16
N ASP A 30 -24.41 5.87 24.83
CA ASP A 30 -24.89 4.73 24.06
C ASP A 30 -23.83 3.66 23.85
N VAL A 31 -22.53 4.02 23.98
CA VAL A 31 -21.42 3.07 23.73
C VAL A 31 -21.46 1.92 24.73
N GLY A 32 -21.75 2.18 26.01
CA GLY A 32 -21.89 1.12 27.01
C GLY A 32 -23.02 0.15 26.67
N ARG A 33 -24.19 0.67 26.28
CA ARG A 33 -25.33 -0.16 25.84
C ARG A 33 -25.03 -0.92 24.55
N ALA A 34 -24.37 -0.27 23.59
CA ALA A 34 -23.99 -0.89 22.32
C ALA A 34 -22.96 -2.01 22.52
N ILE A 35 -21.99 -1.82 23.42
CA ILE A 35 -21.02 -2.87 23.78
C ILE A 35 -21.73 -4.04 24.45
N GLN A 36 -22.63 -3.79 25.41
CA GLN A 36 -23.41 -4.85 26.06
C GLN A 36 -24.30 -5.62 25.08
N HIS A 37 -24.86 -4.95 24.07
CA HIS A 37 -25.64 -5.60 23.02
C HIS A 37 -24.76 -6.41 22.05
N ALA A 38 -23.61 -5.87 21.64
CA ALA A 38 -22.72 -6.51 20.67
C ALA A 38 -21.91 -7.66 21.28
N ILE A 39 -21.61 -7.60 22.57
CA ILE A 39 -20.78 -8.57 23.29
C ILE A 39 -21.64 -9.26 24.35
N PRO A 40 -22.05 -10.52 24.13
CA PRO A 40 -22.90 -11.25 25.06
C PRO A 40 -22.24 -11.46 26.44
N SER A 41 -20.92 -11.65 26.47
CA SER A 41 -20.15 -11.85 27.70
C SER A 41 -18.66 -11.54 27.50
N VAL A 42 -17.96 -11.28 28.61
CA VAL A 42 -16.49 -11.07 28.61
C VAL A 42 -15.76 -12.32 28.09
N GLN A 43 -16.27 -13.51 28.42
CA GLN A 43 -15.73 -14.77 27.92
C GLN A 43 -15.86 -14.88 26.40
N ALA A 44 -17.00 -14.48 25.83
CA ALA A 44 -17.22 -14.47 24.38
C ALA A 44 -16.25 -13.50 23.69
N HIS A 45 -16.10 -12.28 24.24
CA HIS A 45 -15.13 -11.30 23.74
C HIS A 45 -13.71 -11.86 23.71
N ASN A 46 -13.22 -12.38 24.84
CA ASN A 46 -11.88 -12.94 24.96
C ASN A 46 -11.65 -14.11 23.99
N THR A 47 -12.68 -14.92 23.76
CA THR A 47 -12.60 -16.06 22.84
C THR A 47 -12.49 -15.58 21.39
N ILE A 48 -13.34 -14.62 20.99
CA ILE A 48 -13.29 -14.01 19.65
C ILE A 48 -11.93 -13.36 19.42
N GLU A 49 -11.42 -12.61 20.39
CA GLU A 49 -10.13 -11.95 20.28
C GLU A 49 -8.98 -12.95 20.15
N ARG A 50 -8.93 -13.99 20.99
CA ARG A 50 -7.91 -15.05 20.90
C ARG A 50 -7.96 -15.75 19.56
N ALA A 51 -9.16 -16.11 19.08
CA ALA A 51 -9.34 -16.74 17.78
C ALA A 51 -8.86 -15.84 16.63
N TRP A 52 -9.17 -14.54 16.68
CA TRP A 52 -8.72 -13.57 15.68
C TRP A 52 -7.20 -13.39 15.68
N LEU A 53 -6.58 -13.27 16.85
CA LEU A 53 -5.12 -13.18 16.98
C LEU A 53 -4.42 -14.44 16.46
N LEU A 54 -4.98 -15.63 16.76
CA LEU A 54 -4.48 -16.89 16.23
C LEU A 54 -4.59 -16.94 14.70
N HIS A 55 -5.74 -16.52 14.14
CA HIS A 55 -5.95 -16.45 12.70
C HIS A 55 -4.95 -15.50 12.02
N ARG A 56 -4.75 -14.29 12.57
CA ARG A 56 -3.74 -13.34 12.07
C ARG A 56 -2.33 -13.92 12.10
N ARG A 57 -1.97 -14.65 13.17
CA ARG A 57 -0.69 -15.36 13.27
C ARG A 57 -0.55 -16.41 12.16
N HIS A 58 -1.59 -17.19 11.88
CA HIS A 58 -1.58 -18.17 10.79
C HIS A 58 -1.42 -17.51 9.43
N ILE A 59 -2.13 -16.41 9.15
CA ILE A 59 -1.95 -15.65 7.90
C ILE A 59 -0.52 -15.17 7.75
N ARG A 60 0.07 -14.61 8.82
CA ARG A 60 1.46 -14.14 8.80
C ARG A 60 2.43 -15.28 8.48
N LYS A 61 2.35 -16.40 9.21
CA LYS A 61 3.18 -17.58 8.98
C LYS A 61 3.05 -18.12 7.55
N ARG A 62 1.82 -18.14 7.00
CA ARG A 62 1.59 -18.58 5.61
C ARG A 62 2.29 -17.67 4.61
N ARG A 63 2.19 -16.34 4.79
CA ARG A 63 2.87 -15.35 3.92
C ARG A 63 4.39 -15.47 4.03
N GLU A 64 4.92 -15.62 5.25
CA GLU A 64 6.36 -15.81 5.49
C GLU A 64 6.87 -17.08 4.81
N ALA A 65 6.15 -18.21 4.93
CA ALA A 65 6.52 -19.46 4.26
C ALA A 65 6.47 -19.34 2.73
N GLU A 66 5.49 -18.64 2.17
CA GLU A 66 5.41 -18.38 0.73
C GLU A 66 6.56 -17.49 0.24
N LEU A 67 6.89 -16.43 0.99
CA LEU A 67 8.03 -15.55 0.69
C LEU A 67 9.35 -16.30 0.74
N ALA A 68 9.56 -17.15 1.75
CA ALA A 68 10.74 -18.01 1.85
C ALA A 68 10.88 -18.93 0.64
N ARG A 69 9.80 -19.60 0.23
CA ARG A 69 9.81 -20.45 -0.98
C ARG A 69 10.15 -19.68 -2.26
N LYS A 70 9.58 -18.48 -2.43
CA LYS A 70 9.87 -17.63 -3.60
C LYS A 70 11.34 -17.19 -3.59
N PHE A 71 11.87 -16.84 -2.43
CA PHE A 71 13.27 -16.47 -2.27
C PHE A 71 14.21 -17.64 -2.55
N ASP A 72 13.93 -18.83 -2.01
CA ASP A 72 14.74 -20.03 -2.25
C ASP A 72 14.77 -20.40 -3.73
N CYS A 73 13.62 -20.28 -4.41
CA CYS A 73 13.53 -20.49 -5.86
C CYS A 73 14.37 -19.47 -6.63
N MET A 74 14.27 -18.18 -6.28
CA MET A 74 15.06 -17.12 -6.89
C MET A 74 16.57 -17.32 -6.69
N LYS A 75 16.98 -17.73 -5.48
CA LYS A 75 18.37 -18.02 -5.16
C LYS A 75 18.91 -19.16 -6.02
N LYS A 76 18.19 -20.29 -6.09
CA LYS A 76 18.58 -21.43 -6.92
C LYS A 76 18.75 -21.02 -8.40
N ALA A 77 17.80 -20.25 -8.93
CA ALA A 77 17.88 -19.77 -10.30
C ALA A 77 19.11 -18.87 -10.55
N MET A 78 19.46 -18.00 -9.58
CA MET A 78 20.66 -17.16 -9.68
C MET A 78 21.96 -17.96 -9.53
N ASP A 79 21.99 -18.98 -8.66
CA ASP A 79 23.12 -19.88 -8.50
C ASP A 79 23.36 -20.68 -9.80
N GLU A 80 22.30 -21.15 -10.45
CA GLU A 80 22.37 -21.80 -11.78
C GLU A 80 22.85 -20.82 -12.87
N LEU A 81 22.33 -19.59 -12.89
CA LEU A 81 22.73 -18.57 -13.87
C LEU A 81 24.22 -18.23 -13.73
N ALA A 82 24.73 -18.12 -12.51
CA ALA A 82 26.15 -17.87 -12.25
C ALA A 82 27.07 -18.96 -12.80
N ASN A 83 26.61 -20.22 -12.79
CA ASN A 83 27.36 -21.35 -13.34
C ASN A 83 27.34 -21.38 -14.88
N ILE A 84 26.23 -20.95 -15.50
CA ILE A 84 26.04 -20.98 -16.96
C ILE A 84 26.72 -19.78 -17.62
N ASP A 85 26.38 -18.56 -17.19
CA ASP A 85 26.86 -17.32 -17.80
C ASP A 85 27.05 -16.22 -16.75
N GLY A 86 28.32 -15.92 -16.49
CA GLY A 86 28.71 -14.85 -15.58
C GLY A 86 28.22 -13.46 -16.03
N HIS A 87 28.18 -13.17 -17.33
CA HIS A 87 27.75 -11.87 -17.83
C HIS A 87 26.27 -11.60 -17.51
N LEU A 88 25.40 -12.57 -17.80
CA LEU A 88 23.96 -12.44 -17.47
C LEU A 88 23.73 -12.35 -15.95
N TYR A 89 24.53 -13.07 -15.15
CA TYR A 89 24.48 -12.95 -13.69
C TYR A 89 24.82 -11.53 -13.21
N TYR A 90 25.87 -10.90 -13.76
CA TYR A 90 26.23 -9.52 -13.38
C TYR A 90 25.18 -8.50 -13.82
N GLU A 91 24.61 -8.63 -15.03
CA GLU A 91 23.53 -7.75 -15.49
C GLU A 91 22.25 -7.89 -14.65
N ALA A 92 21.87 -9.12 -14.26
CA ALA A 92 20.71 -9.35 -13.41
C ALA A 92 20.86 -8.75 -11.99
N ASN A 93 22.08 -8.75 -11.46
CA ASN A 93 22.40 -8.19 -10.13
C ASN A 93 22.72 -6.69 -10.15
N ARG A 94 22.53 -6.02 -11.28
CA ARG A 94 22.82 -4.59 -11.42
C ARG A 94 21.90 -3.76 -10.52
N PRO A 95 22.44 -2.95 -9.59
CA PRO A 95 21.61 -2.12 -8.73
C PRO A 95 20.95 -1.01 -9.56
N GLU A 96 19.63 -0.98 -9.55
CA GLU A 96 18.86 0.08 -10.20
C GLU A 96 18.60 1.22 -9.21
N ASN A 97 19.16 2.40 -9.48
CA ASN A 97 18.85 3.62 -8.72
C ASN A 97 17.60 4.28 -9.30
N PRO A 98 16.43 4.23 -8.62
CA PRO A 98 15.17 4.72 -9.19
C PRO A 98 15.14 6.24 -9.39
N ARG A 99 16.01 6.98 -8.70
CA ARG A 99 16.07 8.45 -8.80
C ARG A 99 16.96 8.95 -9.93
N ALA A 100 17.88 8.13 -10.42
CA ALA A 100 18.85 8.54 -11.42
C ALA A 100 18.24 8.37 -12.82
N ARG A 101 18.10 9.46 -13.57
CA ARG A 101 17.73 9.42 -15.00
C ARG A 101 19.00 9.31 -15.83
N SER A 102 19.01 8.42 -16.82
CA SER A 102 20.12 8.33 -17.76
C SER A 102 20.24 9.64 -18.58
N VAL A 103 21.43 9.93 -19.09
CA VAL A 103 21.67 11.12 -19.92
C VAL A 103 20.81 11.09 -21.19
N VAL A 104 20.60 9.89 -21.75
CA VAL A 104 19.74 9.65 -22.92
C VAL A 104 18.27 9.98 -22.60
N GLU A 105 17.77 9.52 -21.46
CA GLU A 105 16.42 9.86 -21.00
C GLU A 105 16.25 11.36 -20.77
N GLN A 106 17.24 12.02 -20.20
CA GLN A 106 17.21 13.47 -19.97
C GLN A 106 17.14 14.24 -21.29
N GLN A 107 17.87 13.83 -22.33
CA GLN A 107 17.82 14.47 -23.64
C GLN A 107 16.45 14.30 -24.30
N MET A 108 15.88 13.10 -24.24
CA MET A 108 14.56 12.82 -24.83
C MET A 108 13.44 13.57 -24.12
N THR A 109 13.49 13.70 -22.79
CA THR A 109 12.47 14.46 -22.04
C THR A 109 12.35 15.91 -22.46
N LYS A 110 13.43 16.52 -23.01
CA LYS A 110 13.39 17.89 -23.52
C LYS A 110 12.61 18.03 -24.84
N GLY A 111 12.51 16.96 -25.62
CA GLY A 111 11.81 16.94 -26.91
C GLY A 111 10.39 16.34 -26.87
N LEU A 112 10.00 15.71 -25.76
CA LEU A 112 8.71 15.03 -25.62
C LEU A 112 7.57 16.02 -25.37
N LYS A 113 6.37 15.66 -25.87
CA LYS A 113 5.14 16.39 -25.54
C LYS A 113 4.81 16.21 -24.06
N ALA A 114 4.09 17.17 -23.47
CA ALA A 114 3.76 17.14 -22.04
C ALA A 114 3.00 15.86 -21.60
N SER A 115 2.20 15.25 -22.47
CA SER A 115 1.52 13.97 -22.20
C SER A 115 2.48 12.79 -22.10
N GLU A 116 3.49 12.74 -22.97
CA GLU A 116 4.51 11.68 -23.00
C GLU A 116 5.49 11.82 -21.83
N ALA A 117 5.84 13.06 -21.48
CA ALA A 117 6.64 13.36 -20.29
C ALA A 117 5.95 12.85 -19.00
N LYS A 118 4.63 13.04 -18.87
CA LYS A 118 3.86 12.50 -17.73
C LYS A 118 3.87 10.96 -17.69
N THR A 119 3.82 10.29 -18.84
CA THR A 119 3.90 8.83 -18.92
C THR A 119 5.28 8.31 -18.52
N LEU A 120 6.35 9.00 -18.96
CA LEU A 120 7.73 8.68 -18.57
C LEU A 120 7.91 8.82 -17.05
N ASP A 121 7.39 9.90 -16.46
CA ASP A 121 7.41 10.13 -15.02
C ASP A 121 6.56 9.13 -14.22
N ALA A 122 5.52 8.55 -14.84
CA ALA A 122 4.69 7.54 -14.21
C ALA A 122 5.34 6.14 -14.16
N ARG A 123 6.41 5.92 -14.93
CA ARG A 123 7.08 4.62 -15.10
C ARG A 123 8.57 4.75 -14.83
N ILE A 124 8.89 5.07 -13.58
CA ILE A 124 10.27 5.17 -13.10
C ILE A 124 10.83 3.76 -12.93
N ARG A 125 12.01 3.50 -13.51
CA ARG A 125 12.73 2.22 -13.39
C ARG A 125 13.03 1.92 -11.91
N GLY A 126 12.95 0.65 -11.51
CA GLY A 126 13.09 0.23 -10.11
C GLY A 126 11.91 0.57 -9.18
N LEU A 127 10.87 1.26 -9.66
CA LEU A 127 9.62 1.50 -8.92
C LEU A 127 8.44 0.81 -9.59
N PHE A 128 7.40 0.53 -8.81
CA PHE A 128 6.15 0.02 -9.36
C PHE A 128 5.52 1.07 -10.30
N PRO A 129 5.06 0.67 -11.49
CA PRO A 129 4.33 1.56 -12.38
C PRO A 129 3.07 2.11 -11.70
N ARG A 130 2.77 3.39 -11.89
CA ARG A 130 1.57 4.03 -11.27
C ARG A 130 0.24 3.46 -11.77
N GLU A 131 0.27 2.73 -12.88
CA GLU A 131 -0.88 2.01 -13.44
C GLU A 131 -1.24 0.76 -12.62
N LEU A 132 -0.29 0.22 -11.84
CA LEU A 132 -0.53 -0.87 -10.89
C LEU A 132 -1.28 -0.32 -9.66
N ARG A 133 -2.60 -0.25 -9.76
CA ARG A 133 -3.47 0.31 -8.72
C ARG A 133 -3.73 -0.67 -7.58
N MET A 134 -4.04 -0.12 -6.41
CA MET A 134 -4.57 -0.90 -5.30
C MET A 134 -5.94 -1.48 -5.66
N PRO A 135 -6.24 -2.73 -5.27
CA PRO A 135 -7.57 -3.31 -5.45
C PRO A 135 -8.65 -2.46 -4.77
N THR A 136 -9.79 -2.31 -5.43
CA THR A 136 -10.98 -1.62 -4.92
C THR A 136 -12.08 -2.62 -4.60
N ASP A 137 -12.99 -2.27 -3.69
CA ASP A 137 -14.08 -3.16 -3.27
C ASP A 137 -15.00 -3.55 -4.44
N THR A 138 -15.27 -2.61 -5.34
CA THR A 138 -16.01 -2.84 -6.58
C THR A 138 -15.14 -2.56 -7.80
N PRO A 139 -15.31 -3.32 -8.90
CA PRO A 139 -14.55 -3.09 -10.12
C PRO A 139 -14.98 -1.78 -10.80
N SER A 140 -14.09 -1.23 -11.63
CA SER A 140 -14.44 -0.08 -12.45
C SER A 140 -15.44 -0.46 -13.55
N LYS A 141 -16.27 0.50 -14.00
CA LYS A 141 -17.24 0.28 -15.09
C LYS A 141 -16.59 -0.23 -16.39
N THR A 142 -15.38 0.26 -16.67
CA THR A 142 -14.63 -0.10 -17.88
C THR A 142 -13.82 -1.40 -17.71
N GLY A 143 -13.67 -1.90 -16.46
CA GLY A 143 -12.92 -3.11 -16.16
C GLY A 143 -11.44 -2.98 -16.52
N TRP A 144 -11.03 -3.67 -17.60
CA TRP A 144 -9.66 -3.75 -18.08
C TRP A 144 -9.45 -2.96 -19.39
N ASN A 145 -8.31 -2.28 -19.53
CA ASN A 145 -7.98 -1.53 -20.73
C ASN A 145 -7.26 -2.40 -21.78
N TYR A 146 -8.00 -2.90 -22.77
CA TYR A 146 -7.45 -3.70 -23.87
C TYR A 146 -6.70 -2.87 -24.93
N HIS A 147 -6.92 -1.55 -25.00
CA HIS A 147 -6.27 -0.66 -25.96
C HIS A 147 -5.01 0.01 -25.40
N TYR A 148 -4.38 -0.64 -24.43
CA TYR A 148 -3.16 -0.16 -23.81
C TYR A 148 -2.02 -0.07 -24.83
N LYS A 149 -1.32 1.08 -24.85
CA LYS A 149 -0.15 1.31 -25.70
C LYS A 149 1.11 1.40 -24.83
N PRO A 150 2.14 0.57 -25.07
CA PRO A 150 3.38 0.63 -24.30
C PRO A 150 4.16 1.91 -24.66
N PHE A 151 4.73 2.56 -23.66
CA PHE A 151 5.71 3.62 -23.85
C PHE A 151 7.09 2.99 -24.10
N THR A 152 7.70 3.30 -25.23
CA THR A 152 9.06 2.84 -25.57
C THR A 152 10.09 3.73 -24.88
N ARG A 153 10.76 3.19 -23.86
CA ARG A 153 11.90 3.85 -23.21
C ARG A 153 13.17 3.44 -23.97
N PRO A 154 14.03 4.39 -24.40
CA PRO A 154 15.34 4.04 -24.93
C PRO A 154 16.17 3.45 -23.79
N ILE A 155 16.65 2.22 -23.98
CA ILE A 155 17.52 1.49 -23.03
C ILE A 155 18.95 2.03 -23.16
#